data_AF-A0A7J4RCM8-F1
#
_entry.id   AF-A0A7J4RCM8-F1
#
_cell.length_a   1.000
_cell.length_b   1.000
_cell.length_c   1.000
_cell.angle_alpha   90.00
_cell.angle_beta   90.00
_cell.angle_gamma   90.00
#
_symmetry.space_group_name_H-M   'P 1'
#
loop_
_entity.id
_entity.type
_entity.pdbx_description
1 polymer ?
#
loop_
_entity_poly.entity_id
_entity_poly.type
_entity_poly.pdbx_seq_one_letter_code
_entity_poly.pdbx_strand_id
1 'polypeptide(L)'
;MDEADLTEGDFSECDFRRASMVEADLMKSAFDGADFRGADLRKARCNLSNFRNCKLKGADLRGIRGKYAIWQGSDWWNAILNEDLEKALAKKWPRPSNHSDSS
;
A
#
# COMPACT_ATOMS: atom_id res chain seq x y z
N MET A 1 3.73 -12.81 -8.44
CA MET A 1 4.95 -11.98 -8.34
C MET A 1 5.53 -12.08 -6.93
N ASP A 2 5.38 -13.24 -6.29
CA ASP A 2 5.97 -13.45 -4.97
C ASP A 2 7.48 -13.46 -5.11
N GLU A 3 8.17 -12.87 -4.13
CA GLU A 3 9.64 -12.76 -4.07
C GLU A 3 10.28 -12.05 -5.29
N ALA A 4 9.47 -11.42 -6.15
CA ALA A 4 9.96 -10.74 -7.34
C ALA A 4 10.79 -9.51 -6.96
N ASP A 5 11.86 -9.26 -7.72
CA ASP A 5 12.60 -8.01 -7.70
C ASP A 5 11.94 -7.02 -8.67
N LEU A 6 11.31 -5.99 -8.10
CA LEU A 6 10.68 -4.89 -8.81
C LEU A 6 11.32 -3.56 -8.40
N THR A 7 12.54 -3.58 -7.87
CA THR A 7 13.22 -2.40 -7.34
C THR A 7 13.46 -1.34 -8.43
N GLU A 8 13.35 -0.07 -8.05
CA GLU A 8 13.62 1.10 -8.92
C GLU A 8 12.73 1.18 -10.18
N GLY A 9 11.72 0.32 -10.32
CA GLY A 9 10.81 0.31 -11.46
C GLY A 9 9.71 1.37 -11.37
N ASP A 10 9.15 1.72 -12.52
CA ASP A 10 7.94 2.54 -12.63
C ASP A 10 6.74 1.65 -12.96
N PHE A 11 5.81 1.57 -12.02
CA PHE A 11 4.55 0.83 -12.10
C PHE A 11 3.37 1.75 -11.78
N SER A 12 3.52 3.04 -12.01
CA SER A 12 2.46 4.03 -11.85
C SER A 12 1.23 3.62 -12.68
N GLU A 13 0.05 3.79 -12.11
CA GLU A 13 -1.25 3.48 -12.73
C GLU A 13 -1.47 2.02 -13.15
N CYS A 14 -0.55 1.10 -12.79
CA CYS A 14 -0.68 -0.32 -13.15
C CYS A 14 -1.80 -1.02 -12.37
N ASP A 15 -2.33 -2.08 -12.98
CA ASP A 15 -3.35 -2.95 -12.38
C ASP A 15 -2.71 -4.17 -11.71
N PHE A 16 -2.77 -4.21 -10.38
CA PHE A 16 -2.31 -5.31 -9.54
C PHE A 16 -3.46 -5.95 -8.76
N ARG A 17 -4.70 -5.79 -9.21
CA ARG A 17 -5.87 -6.34 -8.51
C ARG A 17 -5.71 -7.84 -8.34
N ARG A 18 -5.83 -8.31 -7.10
CA ARG A 18 -5.70 -9.73 -6.72
C ARG A 18 -4.33 -10.35 -7.06
N ALA A 19 -3.31 -9.56 -7.35
CA ALA A 19 -1.97 -10.07 -7.56
C ALA A 19 -1.38 -10.58 -6.23
N SER A 20 -0.57 -11.63 -6.31
CA SER A 20 0.28 -12.06 -5.21
C SER A 20 1.67 -11.45 -5.37
N MET A 21 2.11 -10.70 -4.37
CA MET A 21 3.42 -10.04 -4.24
C MET A 21 3.99 -10.27 -2.84
N VAL A 22 3.76 -11.47 -2.30
CA VAL A 22 4.25 -11.87 -0.98
C VAL A 22 5.77 -11.82 -1.00
N GLU A 23 6.36 -11.16 -0.01
CA GLU A 23 7.82 -11.02 0.14
C GLU A 23 8.55 -10.37 -1.06
N ALA A 24 7.83 -9.72 -2.00
CA ALA A 24 8.44 -9.01 -3.13
C ALA A 24 9.30 -7.81 -2.68
N ASP A 25 10.35 -7.49 -3.46
CA ASP A 25 11.17 -6.30 -3.26
C ASP A 25 10.69 -5.17 -4.19
N LEU A 26 10.01 -4.19 -3.59
CA LEU A 26 9.40 -3.02 -4.21
C LEU A 26 10.16 -1.73 -3.85
N MET A 27 11.40 -1.85 -3.38
CA MET A 27 12.18 -0.72 -2.88
C MET A 27 12.47 0.31 -3.99
N LYS A 28 12.33 1.59 -3.63
CA LYS A 28 12.57 2.75 -4.52
C LYS A 28 11.72 2.79 -5.80
N SER A 29 10.64 2.01 -5.88
CA SER A 29 9.78 1.95 -7.07
C SER A 29 8.63 2.97 -6.99
N ALA A 30 8.06 3.33 -8.13
CA ALA A 30 6.87 4.18 -8.23
C ALA A 30 5.61 3.35 -8.48
N PHE A 31 4.58 3.55 -7.66
CA PHE A 31 3.25 2.91 -7.79
C PHE A 31 2.13 3.94 -7.74
N ASP A 32 2.42 5.21 -8.06
CA ASP A 32 1.44 6.29 -8.01
C ASP A 32 0.16 5.93 -8.79
N GLY A 33 -0.99 5.97 -8.13
CA GLY A 33 -2.28 5.67 -8.75
C GLY A 33 -2.56 4.19 -9.03
N ALA A 34 -1.65 3.27 -8.68
CA ALA A 34 -1.82 1.85 -8.95
C ALA A 34 -3.01 1.23 -8.19
N ASP A 35 -3.59 0.18 -8.78
CA ASP A 35 -4.74 -0.53 -8.24
C ASP A 35 -4.34 -1.87 -7.61
N PHE A 36 -4.30 -1.92 -6.29
CA PHE A 36 -3.95 -3.10 -5.49
C PHE A 36 -5.18 -3.76 -4.86
N ARG A 37 -6.42 -3.50 -5.33
CA ARG A 37 -7.61 -4.03 -4.66
C ARG A 37 -7.56 -5.56 -4.58
N GLY A 38 -7.62 -6.09 -3.36
CA GLY A 38 -7.52 -7.52 -3.07
C GLY A 38 -6.14 -8.15 -3.30
N ALA A 39 -5.08 -7.36 -3.52
CA ALA A 39 -3.72 -7.87 -3.69
C ALA A 39 -3.13 -8.40 -2.37
N ASP A 40 -2.24 -9.37 -2.46
CA ASP A 40 -1.47 -9.88 -1.32
C ASP A 40 -0.06 -9.29 -1.33
N LEU A 41 0.21 -8.37 -0.41
CA LEU A 41 1.49 -7.65 -0.24
C LEU A 41 2.16 -8.05 1.09
N ARG A 42 1.77 -9.19 1.68
CA ARG A 42 2.29 -9.62 2.97
C ARG A 42 3.82 -9.67 2.93
N LYS A 43 4.44 -9.04 3.92
CA LYS A 43 5.90 -8.96 4.09
C LYS A 43 6.69 -8.34 2.92
N ALA A 44 6.04 -7.71 1.95
CA ALA A 44 6.74 -7.01 0.88
C ALA A 44 7.64 -5.89 1.44
N ARG A 45 8.77 -5.63 0.77
CA ARG A 45 9.71 -4.56 1.12
C ARG A 45 9.48 -3.38 0.21
N CYS A 46 9.12 -2.23 0.76
CA CYS A 46 8.78 -1.05 -0.03
C CYS A 46 9.44 0.22 0.52
N ASN A 47 10.65 0.09 1.05
CA ASN A 47 11.38 1.25 1.53
C ASN A 47 11.65 2.23 0.38
N LEU A 48 11.49 3.53 0.66
CA LEU A 48 11.68 4.62 -0.31
C LEU A 48 10.78 4.56 -1.55
N SER A 49 9.71 3.76 -1.56
CA SER A 49 8.78 3.69 -2.69
C SER A 49 7.64 4.71 -2.58
N ASN A 50 6.97 4.93 -3.70
CA ASN A 50 5.84 5.84 -3.80
C ASN A 50 4.54 5.07 -4.01
N PHE A 51 3.61 5.17 -3.06
CA PHE A 51 2.24 4.66 -3.17
C PHE A 51 1.26 5.81 -2.97
N ARG A 52 1.40 6.91 -3.72
CA ARG A 52 0.39 7.98 -3.69
C ARG A 52 -0.87 7.53 -4.42
N ASN A 53 -2.04 7.93 -3.92
CA ASN A 53 -3.33 7.75 -4.60
C ASN A 53 -3.65 6.29 -5.03
N CYS A 54 -3.04 5.29 -4.38
CA CYS A 54 -3.28 3.88 -4.65
C CYS A 54 -4.63 3.42 -4.10
N LYS A 55 -5.20 2.41 -4.76
CA LYS A 55 -6.41 1.72 -4.31
C LYS A 55 -6.03 0.41 -3.62
N LEU A 56 -6.26 0.32 -2.32
CA LEU A 56 -5.81 -0.74 -1.42
C LEU A 56 -6.98 -1.48 -0.75
N LYS A 57 -8.23 -1.22 -1.14
CA LYS A 57 -9.40 -1.92 -0.59
C LYS A 57 -9.23 -3.44 -0.65
N GLY A 58 -9.22 -4.07 0.53
CA GLY A 58 -9.04 -5.52 0.69
C GLY A 58 -7.63 -6.05 0.40
N ALA A 59 -6.65 -5.18 0.13
CA ALA A 59 -5.25 -5.58 0.00
C ALA A 59 -4.70 -6.04 1.36
N ASP A 60 -3.85 -7.06 1.39
CA ASP A 60 -3.21 -7.53 2.61
C ASP A 60 -1.81 -6.95 2.76
N LEU A 61 -1.65 -5.97 3.65
CA LEU A 61 -0.35 -5.31 3.91
C LEU A 61 0.31 -5.83 5.19
N ARG A 62 -0.18 -6.93 5.78
CA ARG A 62 0.36 -7.41 7.07
C ARG A 62 1.84 -7.76 6.93
N GLY A 63 2.65 -7.16 7.79
CA GLY A 63 4.10 -7.35 7.80
C GLY A 63 4.87 -6.56 6.73
N ILE A 64 4.22 -5.71 5.94
CA ILE A 64 4.90 -4.87 4.95
C ILE A 64 5.96 -3.99 5.62
N ARG A 65 7.09 -3.78 4.95
CA ARG A 65 8.23 -2.98 5.45
C ARG A 65 8.44 -1.76 4.57
N GLY A 66 7.87 -0.63 4.96
CA GLY A 66 7.86 0.61 4.17
C GLY A 66 8.50 1.81 4.86
N LYS A 67 9.77 1.70 5.30
CA LYS A 67 10.48 2.87 5.85
C LYS A 67 10.64 3.92 4.76
N TYR A 68 10.17 5.13 5.02
CA TYR A 68 10.13 6.24 4.06
C TYR A 68 9.21 6.02 2.85
N ALA A 69 8.38 4.98 2.84
CA ALA A 69 7.34 4.83 1.84
C ALA A 69 6.31 5.97 1.97
N ILE A 70 5.77 6.42 0.84
CA ILE A 70 4.80 7.51 0.79
C ILE A 70 3.41 6.95 0.49
N TRP A 71 2.44 7.20 1.37
CA TRP A 71 1.07 6.65 1.29
C TRP A 71 -0.01 7.72 1.08
N GLN A 72 0.40 8.94 0.72
CA GLN A 72 -0.50 10.09 0.66
C GLN A 72 -1.62 9.87 -0.38
N GLY A 73 -2.87 10.09 0.04
CA GLY A 73 -4.03 9.94 -0.84
C GLY A 73 -4.47 8.50 -1.10
N SER A 74 -3.70 7.51 -0.62
CA SER A 74 -4.09 6.09 -0.74
C SER A 74 -5.09 5.71 0.33
N ASP A 75 -6.05 4.85 -0.01
CA ASP A 75 -7.10 4.38 0.90
C ASP A 75 -6.63 3.21 1.78
N TRP A 76 -5.43 3.33 2.35
CA TRP A 76 -4.79 2.30 3.16
C TRP A 76 -5.65 1.82 4.35
N TRP A 77 -6.58 2.64 4.83
CA TRP A 77 -7.54 2.26 5.88
C TRP A 77 -8.58 1.21 5.45
N ASN A 78 -8.72 0.96 4.15
CA ASN A 78 -9.54 -0.11 3.59
C ASN A 78 -8.75 -1.42 3.37
N ALA A 79 -7.45 -1.43 3.68
CA ALA A 79 -6.59 -2.59 3.59
C ALA A 79 -6.67 -3.45 4.87
N ILE A 80 -6.18 -4.68 4.79
CA ILE A 80 -6.00 -5.57 5.93
C ILE A 80 -4.63 -5.25 6.55
N LEU A 81 -4.65 -4.79 7.81
CA LEU A 81 -3.48 -4.31 8.55
C LEU A 81 -3.38 -5.02 9.91
N ASN A 82 -2.20 -4.96 10.52
CA ASN A 82 -2.09 -5.16 11.97
C ASN A 82 -2.19 -3.80 12.70
N GLU A 83 -2.45 -3.85 14.00
CA GLU A 83 -2.69 -2.66 14.82
C GLU A 83 -1.53 -1.66 14.77
N ASP A 84 -0.28 -2.14 14.79
CA ASP A 84 0.91 -1.29 14.75
C ASP A 84 1.06 -0.54 13.43
N LEU A 85 0.83 -1.23 12.30
CA LEU A 85 0.89 -0.60 10.98
C LEU A 85 -0.24 0.41 10.80
N GLU A 86 -1.45 0.06 11.25
CA GLU A 86 -2.59 0.98 11.23
C GLU A 86 -2.28 2.26 12.02
N LYS A 87 -1.77 2.14 13.25
CA LYS A 87 -1.35 3.29 14.07
C LYS A 87 -0.26 4.11 13.39
N ALA A 88 0.74 3.45 12.79
CA ALA A 88 1.84 4.12 12.11
C ALA A 88 1.38 4.92 10.89
N LEU A 89 0.47 4.35 10.09
CA LEU A 89 -0.11 5.01 8.93
C LEU A 89 -1.06 6.13 9.35
N ALA A 90 -1.97 5.89 10.30
CA ALA A 90 -2.90 6.90 10.81
C ALA A 90 -2.18 8.13 11.39
N LYS A 91 -1.04 7.93 12.05
CA LYS A 91 -0.21 9.03 12.60
C LYS A 91 0.37 9.94 11.51
N LYS A 92 0.73 9.38 10.35
CA LYS A 92 1.42 10.11 9.27
C LYS A 92 0.50 10.58 8.14
N TRP A 93 -0.53 9.80 7.84
CA TRP A 93 -1.50 10.05 6.77
C TRP A 93 -2.91 9.86 7.32
N PRO A 94 -3.45 10.82 8.09
CA PRO A 94 -4.76 10.69 8.72
C PRO A 94 -5.85 10.33 7.70
N ARG A 95 -6.80 9.50 8.13
CA ARG A 95 -7.97 9.19 7.31
C ARG A 95 -8.75 10.47 7.03
N PRO A 96 -9.29 10.66 5.82
CA PRO A 96 -10.23 11.74 5.58
C PRO A 96 -11.43 11.57 6.53
N SER A 97 -11.79 12.63 7.24
CA SER A 97 -13.01 12.68 8.04
C SER A 97 -14.20 12.62 7.08
N ASN A 98 -14.89 11.48 7.01
CA ASN A 98 -16.20 11.44 6.38
C ASN A 98 -17.14 12.33 7.19
N HIS A 99 -17.49 13.51 6.68
CA HIS A 99 -18.74 14.16 7.05
C HIS A 99 -19.89 13.37 6.42
N SER A 100 -20.25 12.23 7.02
CA SER A 100 -21.50 11.51 6.72
C SER A 100 -21.86 10.44 7.77
N ASP A 101 -21.59 10.71 9.05
CA ASP A 101 -22.35 10.08 10.14
C ASP A 101 -23.43 11.07 10.57
N SER A 102 -24.45 11.27 9.73
CA SER A 102 -25.69 11.98 10.07
C SER A 102 -26.78 11.65 9.04
N SER A 103 -27.48 10.52 9.23
CA SER A 103 -28.93 10.32 9.07
C SER A 103 -29.25 8.84 9.03
#